data_AF-R4KLA6-F1
#
_entry.id   AF-R4KLA6-F1
#
_cell.length_a   1.000
_cell.length_b   1.000
_cell.length_c   1.000
_cell.angle_alpha   90.00
_cell.angle_beta   90.00
_cell.angle_gamma   90.00
#
_symmetry.space_group_name_H-M   'P 1'
#
loop_
_entity.id
_entity.type
_entity.pdbx_description
1 polymer ?
#
loop_
_entity_poly.entity_id
_entity_poly.type
_entity_poly.pdbx_seq_one_letter_code
_entity_poly.pdbx_strand_id
1 'polypeptide(L)' 'MRTEICLGKVIISAIQQNAGVFYGENSVEGWKTRSKSNAALGRINGDRNTIASRFNFVNDPDIFDMWSEAPDA' A
#
# COMPACT_ATOMS: atom_id res chain seq x y z
N MET A 1 -10.64 -3.00 -36.03
CA MET A 1 -11.39 -4.04 -35.30
C MET A 1 -11.97 -3.41 -34.05
N ARG A 2 -13.22 -3.70 -33.71
CA ARG A 2 -13.89 -3.17 -32.50
C ARG A 2 -13.78 -4.23 -31.41
N THR A 3 -13.04 -3.93 -30.35
CA THR A 3 -12.92 -4.81 -29.17
C THR A 3 -13.98 -4.39 -28.17
N GLU A 4 -14.96 -5.25 -27.93
CA GLU A 4 -15.98 -5.03 -26.90
C GLU A 4 -15.70 -5.95 -25.71
N ILE A 5 -15.53 -5.36 -24.53
CA ILE A 5 -15.28 -6.08 -23.28
C ILE A 5 -16.48 -5.83 -22.36
N CYS A 6 -17.31 -6.85 -22.14
CA CYS A 6 -18.43 -6.80 -21.20
C CYS A 6 -18.05 -7.52 -19.90
N LEU A 7 -17.75 -6.76 -18.85
CA LEU A 7 -17.27 -7.30 -17.57
C LEU A 7 -18.39 -7.81 -16.64
N GLY A 8 -19.66 -7.64 -17.01
CA GLY A 8 -20.78 -7.96 -16.13
C GLY A 8 -20.75 -7.10 -14.86
N LYS A 9 -20.38 -7.68 -13.71
CA LYS A 9 -20.29 -6.99 -12.42
C LYS A 9 -18.89 -7.14 -11.83
N VAL A 10 -18.20 -6.02 -11.63
CA VAL A 10 -16.91 -5.96 -10.94
C VAL A 10 -17.12 -5.31 -9.57
N ILE A 11 -16.83 -6.04 -8.50
CA ILE A 11 -16.88 -5.51 -7.13
C ILE A 11 -15.46 -5.49 -6.58
N ILE A 12 -14.96 -4.30 -6.27
CA ILE A 12 -13.67 -4.11 -5.61
C ILE A 12 -13.98 -3.59 -4.21
N SER A 13 -13.88 -4.48 -3.21
CA SER A 13 -14.25 -4.15 -1.83
C SER A 13 -13.17 -3.35 -1.09
N ALA A 14 -11.90 -3.53 -1.47
CA ALA A 14 -10.79 -2.69 -1.02
C ALA A 14 -9.60 -2.84 -1.97
N ILE A 15 -8.88 -1.75 -2.17
CA ILE A 15 -7.52 -1.73 -2.72
C ILE A 15 -6.66 -1.08 -1.64
N GLN A 16 -5.62 -1.76 -1.15
CA GLN A 16 -4.80 -1.23 -0.06
C GLN A 16 -3.32 -1.33 -0.39
N GLN A 17 -2.64 -0.19 -0.23
CA GLN A 17 -1.23 0.10 -0.46
C GLN A 17 -0.70 -0.34 -1.84
N ASN A 18 -0.02 0.57 -2.54
CA ASN A 18 0.78 0.22 -3.72
C ASN A 18 0.02 -0.56 -4.81
N ALA A 19 -1.25 -0.25 -5.03
CA ALA A 19 -2.12 -1.06 -5.87
C ALA A 19 -2.90 -0.23 -6.88
N GLY A 20 -3.22 -0.85 -8.01
CA GLY A 20 -3.96 -0.27 -9.12
C GLY A 20 -4.80 -1.35 -9.79
N VAL A 21 -5.91 -0.94 -10.40
CA VAL A 21 -6.78 -1.83 -11.18
C VAL A 21 -6.85 -1.27 -12.58
N PHE A 22 -6.38 -2.05 -13.55
CA PHE A 22 -6.28 -1.66 -14.95
C PHE A 22 -7.11 -2.62 -15.79
N TYR A 23 -7.88 -2.09 -16.74
CA TYR A 23 -8.70 -2.88 -17.65
C TYR A 23 -8.68 -2.28 -19.06
N GLY A 24 -8.80 -3.13 -20.08
CA GLY A 24 -8.68 -2.73 -21.48
C GLY A 24 -7.22 -2.66 -21.94
N GLU A 25 -6.98 -1.99 -23.06
CA GLU A 25 -5.63 -1.74 -23.58
C GLU A 25 -4.94 -0.67 -22.72
N ASN A 26 -3.85 -1.04 -22.04
CA ASN A 26 -3.11 -0.16 -21.15
C ASN A 26 -1.60 -0.35 -21.36
N SER A 27 -0.84 0.74 -21.39
CA SER A 27 0.59 0.72 -21.12
C SER A 27 0.83 1.39 -19.76
N VAL A 28 1.42 0.66 -18.82
CA VAL A 28 1.76 1.16 -17.48
C VAL A 28 3.27 1.17 -17.35
N GLU A 29 3.86 2.29 -17.74
CA GLU A 29 5.31 2.50 -17.71
C GLU A 29 5.70 3.40 -16.53
N GLY A 30 6.86 3.14 -15.92
CA GLY A 30 7.39 3.94 -14.82
C GLY A 30 6.64 3.79 -13.48
N TRP A 31 5.76 2.80 -13.33
CA TRP A 31 5.04 2.57 -12.08
C TRP A 31 5.99 2.15 -10.95
N LYS A 32 6.23 3.06 -10.01
CA LYS A 32 7.00 2.82 -8.79
C LYS A 32 6.10 3.08 -7.59
N THR A 33 5.95 2.08 -6.73
CA THR A 33 5.19 2.20 -5.48
C THR A 33 6.09 1.85 -4.31
N ARG A 34 5.99 2.61 -3.23
CA ARG A 34 6.79 2.36 -2.03
C ARG A 34 5.94 2.61 -0.79
N SER A 35 6.18 1.80 0.24
CA SER A 35 5.49 1.94 1.52
C SER A 35 6.48 1.68 2.64
N LYS A 36 6.62 2.66 3.54
CA LYS A 36 7.24 2.47 4.85
C LYS A 36 6.12 2.49 5.89
N SER A 37 6.18 1.59 6.87
CA SER A 37 5.22 1.56 7.97
C SER A 37 5.97 1.27 9.26
N ASN A 38 5.85 2.20 10.21
CA ASN A 38 6.38 2.04 11.56
C ASN A 38 5.23 2.16 12.54
N ALA A 39 5.06 1.16 13.38
CA ALA A 39 4.03 1.18 14.40
C ALA A 39 4.63 0.67 15.71
N ALA A 40 4.60 1.52 16.74
CA ALA A 40 5.03 1.16 18.09
C ALA A 40 4.11 0.08 18.67
N LEU A 41 2.82 0.26 18.42
CA LEU A 41 1.78 -0.74 18.55
C LEU A 41 0.93 -0.69 17.28
N GLY A 42 0.61 -1.87 16.75
CA GLY A 42 -0.22 -2.04 15.57
C GLY A 42 -1.72 -1.91 15.84
N ARG A 43 -2.52 -2.45 14.93
CA ARG A 43 -3.98 -2.40 15.01
C ARG A 43 -4.49 -3.37 16.09
N ILE A 44 -5.34 -2.87 16.99
CA ILE A 44 -6.00 -3.64 18.06
C ILE A 44 -7.51 -3.54 17.84
N ASN A 45 -8.18 -4.65 17.50
CA ASN A 45 -9.63 -4.67 17.31
C ASN A 45 -10.25 -5.93 17.90
N GLY A 46 -11.57 -5.92 18.08
CA GLY A 46 -12.33 -6.95 18.79
C GLY A 46 -12.71 -6.51 20.21
N ASP A 47 -13.50 -7.34 20.88
CA ASP A 47 -14.03 -7.01 22.20
C ASP A 47 -13.03 -7.35 23.31
N ARG A 48 -12.99 -6.52 24.36
CA ARG A 48 -12.18 -6.71 25.59
C ARG A 48 -10.64 -6.70 25.39
N ASN A 49 -10.14 -5.95 24.42
CA ASN A 49 -8.71 -5.72 24.29
C ASN A 49 -8.15 -4.90 25.46
N THR A 50 -7.08 -5.38 26.10
CA THR A 50 -6.43 -4.69 27.23
C THR A 50 -4.92 -4.62 27.02
N ILE A 51 -4.33 -3.44 27.21
CA ILE A 51 -2.88 -3.22 27.17
C ILE A 51 -2.43 -2.75 28.56
N ALA A 52 -1.69 -3.61 29.26
CA ALA A 52 -1.30 -3.37 30.65
C ALA A 52 0.06 -2.67 30.83
N SER A 53 0.90 -2.58 29.79
CA SER A 53 2.20 -1.90 29.82
C SER A 53 2.31 -0.89 28.68
N ARG A 54 2.74 0.34 28.98
CA ARG A 54 2.59 1.51 28.10
C ARG A 54 3.90 2.11 27.59
N PHE A 55 5.02 1.39 27.69
CA PHE A 55 6.24 1.87 27.07
C PHE A 55 6.43 1.25 25.68
N ASN A 56 6.16 2.04 24.65
CA ASN A 56 6.42 1.67 23.27
C ASN A 56 7.38 2.70 22.69
N PHE A 57 8.46 2.22 22.08
CA PHE A 57 9.49 3.06 21.50
C PHE A 57 9.79 2.54 20.09
N VAL A 58 9.67 3.44 19.12
CA VAL A 58 10.07 3.19 17.73
C VAL A 58 11.26 4.07 17.48
N ASN A 59 12.40 3.45 17.18
CA ASN A 59 13.58 4.16 16.71
C ASN A 59 13.84 3.74 15.27
N ASP A 60 13.74 4.71 14.38
CA ASP A 60 13.98 4.54 12.97
C ASP A 60 15.09 5.53 12.60
N PRO A 61 16.37 5.12 12.67
CA PRO A 61 17.48 6.01 12.35
C PRO A 61 17.51 6.28 10.84
N ASP A 62 17.13 7.50 10.45
CA ASP A 62 16.86 7.98 9.08
C ASP A 62 18.10 8.07 8.15
N ILE A 63 19.02 7.09 8.15
CA ILE A 63 20.11 7.05 7.15
C ILE A 63 19.55 6.65 5.77
N PHE A 64 18.47 5.86 5.73
CA PHE A 64 17.73 5.55 4.50
C PHE A 64 16.22 5.46 4.78
N ASP A 65 15.52 6.59 4.64
CA ASP A 65 14.06 6.63 4.56
C ASP A 65 13.61 6.15 3.19
N MET A 66 13.54 4.82 3.01
CA MET A 66 12.97 4.18 1.83
C MET A 66 13.60 4.71 0.53
N TRP A 67 14.74 4.11 0.13
CA TRP A 67 15.53 4.52 -1.02
C TRP A 67 14.69 4.96 -2.24
N SER A 68 14.82 6.24 -2.59
CA SER A 68 14.38 6.74 -3.88
C SER A 68 15.57 6.84 -4.81
N GLU A 69 15.64 5.98 -5.83
CA GLU A 69 16.54 6.22 -6.96
C GLU A 69 16.34 7.65 -7.47
N ALA A 70 17.43 8.37 -7.70
CA ALA A 70 17.43 9.63 -8.44
C ALA A 70 16.82 9.38 -9.83
N PRO A 71 16.12 10.37 -10.43
CA PRO A 71 15.56 10.22 -11.76
C PRO A 71 16.68 9.86 -12.74
N ASP A 72 16.42 8.84 -13.56
CA ASP A 72 17.31 8.39 -14.62
C ASP A 72 17.75 9.60 -15.46
N ALA A 73 19.06 9.85 -15.51
CA ALA A 73 19.67 10.90 -16.33
C ALA A 73 19.69 10.52 -17.82
#